data_AF-A0A955NWZ1-F1
#
_entry.id   AF-A0A955NWZ1-F1
#
_cell.length_a   1.000
_cell.length_b   1.000
_cell.length_c   1.000
_cell.angle_alpha   90.00
_cell.angle_beta   90.00
_cell.angle_gamma   90.00
#
_symmetry.space_group_name_H-M   'P 1'
#
loop_
_entity.id
_entity.type
_entity.pdbx_description
1 polymer ?
#
loop_
_entity_poly.entity_id
_entity_poly.type
_entity_poly.pdbx_seq_one_letter_code
_entity_poly.pdbx_strand_id
1 'polypeptide(L)'
;NLRRVTQAVESGFMTEQDLAAAETASSQAKSRYLELKKQAGNQRLKLNEALGIPPDAGVRVQDDVELPYRLDPPTLNQVESGLEDRRLDLVAFRKGYESQEAAVQQAILEQFPNVSVGFNRAKDTGDVVTRGFGITFDIPIFDRNQGGIATEKANRQILYDEYIQRIFEARATIAALIHNATSLNDQIESVQEEIPRFRRLVDTYREAVDRGQADILNYYNAWNDLTDKKIELIDLKQALAETRIALEIASGTAHLDEITDSPAKIWDQNGEVGS
;
A
#
# COMPACT_ATOMS: atom_id res chain seq x y z
N ASN A 1 -20.04 21.85 -26.20
CA ASN A 1 -19.26 21.99 -27.45
C ASN A 1 -19.89 21.24 -28.61
N LEU A 2 -20.07 19.92 -28.61
CA LEU A 2 -20.66 19.20 -29.77
C LEU A 2 -21.94 19.84 -30.32
N ARG A 3 -22.95 20.10 -29.48
CA ARG A 3 -24.19 20.79 -29.90
C ARG A 3 -23.97 22.15 -30.59
N ARG A 4 -22.96 22.93 -30.17
CA ARG A 4 -22.63 24.22 -30.79
C ARG A 4 -21.99 24.02 -32.15
N VAL A 5 -21.11 23.03 -32.29
CA VAL A 5 -20.48 22.65 -33.56
C VAL A 5 -21.53 22.15 -34.55
N THR A 6 -22.44 21.28 -34.11
CA THR A 6 -23.56 20.79 -34.94
C THR A 6 -24.40 21.95 -35.49
N GLN A 7 -24.79 22.90 -34.63
CA GLN A 7 -25.56 24.09 -35.06
C GLN A 7 -24.76 24.99 -36.02
N ALA A 8 -23.44 25.11 -35.81
CA ALA A 8 -22.58 25.92 -36.67
C ALA A 8 -22.39 25.29 -38.06
N VAL A 9 -22.31 23.95 -38.16
CA VAL A 9 -22.30 23.23 -39.43
C VAL A 9 -23.66 23.34 -40.15
N GLU A 10 -24.77 23.16 -39.43
CA GLU A 10 -26.14 23.35 -39.98
C GLU A 10 -26.35 24.77 -40.52
N SER A 11 -25.69 25.76 -39.91
CA SER A 11 -25.73 27.17 -40.32
C SER A 11 -24.65 27.54 -41.37
N GLY A 12 -23.82 26.60 -41.80
CA GLY A 12 -22.76 26.82 -42.80
C GLY A 12 -21.52 27.58 -42.31
N PHE A 13 -21.36 27.77 -41.00
CA PHE A 13 -20.21 28.45 -40.39
C PHE A 13 -19.02 27.52 -40.10
N MET A 14 -19.23 26.20 -40.15
CA MET A 14 -18.20 25.18 -39.95
C MET A 14 -18.37 24.03 -40.95
N THR A 15 -17.36 23.17 -41.07
CA THR A 15 -17.33 22.06 -42.04
C THR A 15 -17.79 20.73 -41.41
N GLU A 16 -18.18 19.77 -42.26
CA GLU A 16 -18.44 18.38 -41.82
C GLU A 16 -17.21 17.73 -41.15
N GLN A 17 -16.00 18.13 -41.56
CA GLN A 17 -14.76 17.67 -40.93
C GLN A 17 -14.65 18.17 -39.48
N ASP A 18 -15.07 19.40 -39.21
CA ASP A 18 -15.12 19.97 -37.85
C ASP A 18 -16.11 19.23 -36.96
N LEU A 19 -17.26 18.84 -37.51
CA LEU A 19 -18.26 18.03 -36.82
C LEU A 19 -17.70 16.64 -36.49
N ALA A 20 -17.09 15.95 -37.46
CA ALA A 20 -16.48 14.64 -37.23
C ALA A 20 -15.38 14.67 -36.16
N ALA A 21 -14.56 15.74 -36.12
CA ALA A 21 -13.57 15.95 -35.07
C ALA A 21 -14.24 16.12 -33.69
N ALA A 22 -15.30 16.94 -33.60
CA ALA A 22 -16.05 17.15 -32.37
C ALA A 22 -16.76 15.88 -31.85
N GLU A 23 -17.32 15.08 -32.76
CA GLU A 23 -17.94 13.79 -32.44
C GLU A 23 -16.91 12.79 -31.92
N THR A 24 -15.75 12.72 -32.57
CA THR A 24 -14.63 11.85 -32.13
C THR A 24 -14.17 12.21 -30.73
N ALA A 25 -13.91 13.50 -30.47
CA ALA A 25 -13.50 13.97 -29.15
C ALA A 25 -14.57 13.69 -28.07
N SER A 26 -15.85 13.88 -28.41
CA SER A 26 -16.96 13.56 -27.50
C SER A 26 -17.06 12.06 -27.20
N SER A 27 -16.87 11.21 -28.20
CA SER A 27 -16.89 9.74 -28.05
C SER A 27 -15.74 9.25 -27.17
N GLN A 28 -14.53 9.78 -27.38
CA GLN A 28 -13.36 9.48 -26.56
C GLN A 28 -13.56 9.91 -25.10
N ALA A 29 -14.02 11.15 -24.87
CA ALA A 29 -14.31 11.65 -23.52
C ALA A 29 -15.39 10.79 -22.82
N LYS A 30 -16.43 10.37 -23.55
CA LYS A 30 -17.48 9.50 -23.01
C LYS A 30 -16.93 8.13 -22.64
N SER A 31 -16.09 7.54 -23.48
CA SER A 31 -15.47 6.24 -23.24
C SER A 31 -14.58 6.27 -21.99
N ARG A 32 -13.74 7.31 -21.87
CA ARG A 32 -12.89 7.54 -20.69
C ARG A 32 -13.70 7.72 -19.41
N TYR A 33 -14.78 8.50 -19.47
CA TYR A 33 -15.69 8.68 -18.33
C TYR A 33 -16.31 7.35 -17.87
N LEU A 34 -16.76 6.50 -18.80
CA LEU A 34 -17.34 5.21 -18.47
C LEU A 34 -16.31 4.27 -17.83
N GLU A 35 -15.07 4.29 -18.30
CA GLU A 35 -13.98 3.51 -17.71
C GLU A 35 -13.64 4.00 -16.30
N LEU A 36 -13.46 5.31 -16.09
CA LEU A 36 -13.22 5.87 -14.75
C LEU A 36 -14.39 5.58 -13.79
N LYS A 37 -15.63 5.64 -14.28
CA LYS A 37 -16.81 5.28 -13.49
C LYS A 37 -16.80 3.81 -13.07
N LYS A 38 -16.41 2.90 -13.96
CA LYS A 38 -16.25 1.48 -13.67
C LYS A 38 -15.14 1.26 -12.63
N GLN A 39 -13.99 1.91 -12.78
CA GLN A 39 -12.88 1.84 -11.83
C GLN A 39 -13.28 2.33 -10.44
N ALA A 40 -13.97 3.47 -10.34
CA ALA A 40 -14.50 3.98 -9.08
C ALA A 40 -15.49 2.99 -8.43
N GLY A 41 -16.35 2.35 -9.23
CA GLY A 41 -17.23 1.28 -8.76
C GLY A 41 -16.45 0.09 -8.18
N ASN A 42 -15.40 -0.36 -8.86
CA ASN A 42 -14.53 -1.43 -8.38
C ASN A 42 -13.79 -1.05 -7.08
N GLN A 43 -13.29 0.18 -6.98
CA GLN A 43 -12.62 0.65 -5.76
C GLN A 43 -13.58 0.73 -4.57
N ARG A 44 -14.84 1.13 -4.81
CA ARG A 44 -15.86 1.10 -3.76
C ARG A 44 -16.14 -0.32 -3.26
N LEU A 45 -16.17 -1.31 -4.16
CA LEU A 45 -16.35 -2.71 -3.77
C LEU A 45 -15.17 -3.21 -2.92
N LYS A 46 -13.93 -2.89 -3.30
CA LYS A 46 -12.73 -3.20 -2.51
C LYS A 46 -12.76 -2.52 -1.14
N LEU A 47 -13.20 -1.27 -1.07
CA LEU A 47 -13.39 -0.56 0.20
C LEU A 47 -14.44 -1.26 1.08
N ASN A 48 -15.58 -1.63 0.50
CA ASN A 48 -16.63 -2.33 1.24
C ASN A 48 -16.15 -3.70 1.76
N GLU A 49 -15.38 -4.43 0.96
CA GLU A 49 -14.72 -5.68 1.37
C GLU A 49 -13.76 -5.44 2.55
N ALA A 50 -12.90 -4.43 2.47
CA ALA A 50 -11.96 -4.08 3.53
C ALA A 50 -12.66 -3.63 4.83
N LEU A 51 -13.83 -2.98 4.72
CA LEU A 51 -14.66 -2.57 5.85
C LEU A 51 -15.59 -3.68 6.37
N GLY A 52 -15.69 -4.82 5.68
CA GLY A 52 -16.59 -5.92 6.03
C GLY A 52 -18.08 -5.58 5.90
N ILE A 53 -18.46 -4.69 4.98
CA ILE A 53 -19.85 -4.24 4.77
C ILE A 53 -20.43 -4.74 3.43
N PRO A 54 -21.77 -4.77 3.27
CA PRO A 54 -22.40 -5.25 2.03
C PRO A 54 -21.94 -4.51 0.76
N PRO A 55 -21.91 -5.15 -0.42
CA PRO A 55 -21.49 -4.53 -1.69
C PRO A 55 -22.33 -3.33 -2.13
N ASP A 56 -23.60 -3.30 -1.74
CA ASP A 56 -24.57 -2.23 -2.03
C ASP A 56 -24.60 -1.13 -0.97
N ALA A 57 -23.87 -1.30 0.14
CA ALA A 57 -23.76 -0.30 1.18
C ALA A 57 -23.11 0.99 0.63
N GLY A 58 -23.79 2.12 0.83
CA GLY A 58 -23.29 3.43 0.48
C GLY A 58 -22.34 3.96 1.54
N VAL A 59 -21.03 3.93 1.27
CA VAL A 59 -20.04 4.63 2.08
C VAL A 59 -19.98 6.09 1.62
N ARG A 60 -20.23 7.03 2.54
CA ARG A 60 -20.00 8.45 2.28
C ARG A 60 -18.52 8.73 2.48
N VAL A 61 -17.83 9.04 1.39
CA VAL A 61 -16.47 9.56 1.40
C VAL A 61 -16.53 11.09 1.40
N GLN A 62 -15.50 11.74 1.94
CA GLN A 62 -15.37 13.19 1.85
C GLN A 62 -15.06 13.57 0.39
N ASP A 63 -15.77 14.55 -0.15
CA ASP A 63 -15.64 14.96 -1.57
C ASP A 63 -14.40 15.84 -1.81
N ASP A 64 -13.99 16.64 -0.81
CA ASP A 64 -12.89 17.60 -0.90
C ASP A 64 -11.67 17.15 -0.08
N VAL A 65 -11.14 15.97 -0.40
CA VAL A 65 -9.87 15.51 0.16
C VAL A 65 -8.72 16.12 -0.65
N GLU A 66 -7.89 16.93 -0.01
CA GLU A 66 -6.63 17.37 -0.61
C GLU A 66 -5.62 16.21 -0.57
N LEU A 67 -5.28 15.70 -1.75
CA LEU A 67 -4.22 14.70 -1.87
C LEU A 67 -2.84 15.34 -1.59
N PRO A 68 -1.92 14.60 -0.94
CA PRO A 68 -0.59 15.10 -0.65
C PRO A 68 0.11 15.50 -1.96
N TYR A 69 0.76 16.66 -1.94
CA TYR A 69 1.52 17.18 -3.08
C TYR A 69 3.03 17.03 -2.88
N ARG A 70 3.46 16.70 -1.66
CA ARG A 70 4.84 16.45 -1.28
C ARG A 70 4.86 15.53 -0.07
N LEU A 71 5.83 14.63 -0.03
CA LEU A 71 6.18 13.85 1.15
C LEU A 71 7.65 14.12 1.46
N ASP A 72 8.00 14.49 2.69
CA ASP A 72 9.38 14.57 3.12
C ASP A 72 9.74 13.26 3.84
N PRO A 73 10.24 12.23 3.13
CA PRO A 73 10.45 10.93 3.75
C PRO A 73 11.59 11.00 4.77
N PRO A 74 11.50 10.21 5.87
CA PRO A 74 12.60 10.08 6.81
C PRO A 74 13.84 9.49 6.11
N THR A 75 15.02 9.79 6.64
CA THR A 75 16.26 9.13 6.19
C THR A 75 16.25 7.65 6.57
N LEU A 76 16.95 6.82 5.79
CA LEU A 76 17.05 5.38 6.07
C LEU A 76 17.53 5.13 7.51
N ASN A 77 18.54 5.86 7.98
CA ASN A 77 19.07 5.73 9.35
C ASN A 77 18.01 6.01 10.44
N GLN A 78 17.12 6.98 10.22
CA GLN A 78 16.04 7.29 11.16
C GLN A 78 15.01 6.14 11.22
N VAL A 79 14.74 5.49 10.09
CA VAL A 79 13.80 4.35 10.03
C VAL A 79 14.44 3.06 10.54
N GLU A 80 15.73 2.85 10.34
CA GLU A 80 16.43 1.66 10.82
C GLU A 80 16.52 1.60 12.35
N SER A 81 16.65 2.76 13.01
CA SER A 81 16.70 2.82 14.47
C SER A 81 15.39 2.32 15.09
N GLY A 82 15.42 1.16 15.76
CA GLY A 82 14.24 0.53 16.36
C GLY A 82 13.34 -0.21 15.36
N LEU A 83 13.80 -0.49 14.14
CA LEU A 83 13.03 -1.26 13.14
C LEU A 83 12.62 -2.64 13.67
N GLU A 84 13.56 -3.36 14.28
CA GLU A 84 13.36 -4.73 14.80
C GLU A 84 12.37 -4.79 15.98
N ASP A 85 12.19 -3.68 16.70
CA ASP A 85 11.30 -3.61 17.85
C ASP A 85 9.89 -3.11 17.49
N ARG A 86 9.74 -2.42 16.35
CA ARG A 86 8.46 -1.84 15.89
C ARG A 86 7.76 -2.72 14.87
N ARG A 87 8.52 -3.33 13.94
CA ARG A 87 7.96 -4.20 12.91
C ARG A 87 7.43 -5.50 13.50
N LEU A 88 6.12 -5.71 13.39
CA LEU A 88 5.43 -6.84 14.01
C LEU A 88 5.92 -8.20 13.49
N ASP A 89 6.30 -8.30 12.22
CA ASP A 89 6.87 -9.52 11.66
C ASP A 89 8.23 -9.86 12.28
N LEU A 90 9.11 -8.87 12.45
CA LEU A 90 10.41 -9.05 13.12
C LEU A 90 10.26 -9.39 14.61
N VAL A 91 9.29 -8.78 15.29
CA VAL A 91 8.94 -9.15 16.68
C VAL A 91 8.44 -10.60 16.74
N ALA A 92 7.59 -11.02 15.79
CA ALA A 92 7.11 -12.39 15.71
C ALA A 92 8.25 -13.39 15.45
N PHE A 93 9.22 -13.06 14.57
CA PHE A 93 10.41 -13.88 14.36
C PHE A 93 11.26 -14.01 15.62
N ARG A 94 11.46 -12.93 16.37
CA ARG A 94 12.19 -12.96 17.65
C ARG A 94 11.51 -13.92 18.64
N LYS A 95 10.18 -13.87 18.74
CA LYS A 95 9.40 -14.81 19.57
C LYS A 95 9.43 -16.25 19.06
N GLY A 96 9.39 -16.45 17.74
CA GLY A 96 9.58 -17.76 17.12
C GLY A 96 10.95 -18.36 17.45
N TYR A 97 12.01 -17.53 17.40
CA TYR A 97 13.36 -17.94 17.77
C TYR A 97 13.48 -18.31 19.25
N GLU A 98 12.91 -17.50 20.16
CA GLU A 98 12.85 -17.83 21.59
C GLU A 98 12.15 -19.18 21.84
N SER A 99 11.03 -19.44 21.16
CA SER A 99 10.32 -20.73 21.24
C SER A 99 11.17 -21.88 20.72
N GLN A 100 11.90 -21.68 19.63
CA GLN A 100 12.76 -22.70 19.05
C GLN A 100 13.99 -22.99 19.93
N GLU A 101 14.52 -21.99 20.64
CA GLU A 101 15.57 -22.19 21.62
C GLU A 101 15.10 -23.11 22.77
N ALA A 102 13.86 -22.93 23.24
CA ALA A 102 13.26 -23.83 24.23
C ALA A 102 13.09 -25.27 23.69
N ALA A 103 12.73 -25.43 22.41
CA ALA A 103 12.64 -26.75 21.77
C ALA A 103 14.02 -27.45 21.70
N VAL A 104 15.08 -26.71 21.37
CA VAL A 104 16.46 -27.24 21.41
C VAL A 104 16.82 -27.67 22.84
N GLN A 105 16.49 -26.87 23.85
CA GLN A 105 16.75 -27.22 25.25
C GLN A 105 15.99 -28.48 25.67
N GLN A 106 14.73 -28.63 25.26
CA GLN A 106 13.97 -29.85 25.50
C GLN A 106 14.61 -31.07 24.84
N ALA A 107 15.00 -30.98 23.56
CA ALA A 107 15.66 -32.07 22.85
C ALA A 107 16.99 -32.48 23.52
N ILE A 108 17.73 -31.50 24.06
CA ILE A 108 18.93 -31.74 24.87
C ILE A 108 18.57 -32.45 26.19
N LEU A 109 17.48 -32.10 26.86
CA LEU A 109 17.06 -32.77 28.09
C LEU A 109 16.63 -34.22 27.85
N GLU A 110 16.00 -34.51 26.72
CA GLU A 110 15.61 -35.86 26.29
C GLU A 110 16.80 -36.81 26.04
N GLN A 111 18.04 -36.28 26.01
CA GLN A 111 19.24 -37.12 25.97
C GLN A 111 19.53 -37.83 27.31
N PHE A 112 18.92 -37.36 28.42
CA PHE A 112 19.09 -37.92 29.76
C PHE A 112 18.02 -38.99 30.06
N PRO A 113 18.31 -39.95 30.95
CA PRO A 113 17.34 -40.98 31.32
C PRO A 113 16.05 -40.40 31.88
N ASN A 114 14.91 -40.89 31.40
CA ASN A 114 13.62 -40.56 32.00
C ASN A 114 13.47 -41.29 33.34
N VAL A 115 13.09 -40.53 34.37
CA VAL A 115 12.83 -41.06 35.71
C VAL A 115 11.33 -40.98 35.97
N SER A 116 10.67 -42.12 36.12
CA SER A 116 9.24 -42.18 36.46
C SER A 116 9.03 -42.81 37.82
N VAL A 117 8.11 -42.24 38.60
CA VAL A 117 7.72 -42.77 39.92
C VAL A 117 6.28 -43.24 39.84
N GLY A 118 6.05 -44.53 40.13
CA GLY A 118 4.74 -45.16 40.04
C GLY A 118 4.26 -45.71 41.38
N PHE A 119 2.95 -45.61 41.62
CA PHE A 119 2.28 -46.29 42.73
C PHE A 119 1.48 -47.47 42.19
N ASN A 120 1.84 -48.67 42.64
CA ASN A 120 1.27 -49.92 42.14
C ASN A 120 0.38 -50.55 43.22
N ARG A 121 -0.85 -50.93 42.86
CA ARG A 121 -1.75 -51.74 43.69
C ARG A 121 -2.16 -53.00 42.93
N ALA A 122 -1.76 -54.16 43.44
CA ALA A 122 -2.16 -55.45 42.91
C ALA A 122 -3.03 -56.18 43.94
N LYS A 123 -4.04 -56.92 43.47
CA LYS A 123 -4.84 -57.84 44.29
C LYS A 123 -4.90 -59.18 43.57
N ASP A 124 -4.56 -60.26 44.27
CA ASP A 124 -4.61 -61.62 43.72
C ASP A 124 -5.82 -62.40 44.26
N THR A 125 -6.15 -63.50 43.58
CA THR A 125 -7.24 -64.46 43.82
C THR A 125 -7.22 -65.10 45.22
N GLY A 126 -6.10 -64.98 45.95
CA GLY A 126 -5.95 -65.38 47.36
C GLY A 126 -6.19 -64.26 48.39
N ASP A 127 -6.82 -63.14 48.01
CA ASP A 127 -7.13 -61.97 48.86
C ASP A 127 -5.91 -61.19 49.39
N VAL A 128 -4.73 -61.43 48.81
CA VAL A 128 -3.50 -60.65 49.08
C VAL A 128 -3.56 -59.33 48.31
N VAL A 129 -3.47 -58.20 49.03
CA VAL A 129 -3.39 -56.85 48.45
C VAL A 129 -1.98 -56.31 48.63
N THR A 130 -1.26 -56.11 47.53
CA THR A 130 0.09 -55.54 47.52
C THR A 130 0.01 -54.08 47.09
N ARG A 131 0.61 -53.19 47.89
CA ARG A 131 0.80 -51.77 47.57
C ARG A 131 2.30 -51.51 47.55
N GLY A 132 2.80 -50.87 46.49
CA GLY A 132 4.22 -50.59 46.35
C GLY A 132 4.50 -49.28 45.63
N PHE A 133 5.67 -48.72 45.90
CA PHE A 133 6.26 -47.62 45.14
C PHE A 133 7.39 -48.17 44.29
N GLY A 134 7.46 -47.75 43.02
CA GLY A 134 8.55 -48.10 42.11
C GLY A 134 9.13 -46.86 41.46
N ILE A 135 10.45 -46.87 41.24
CA ILE A 135 11.15 -45.87 40.43
C ILE A 135 11.71 -46.60 39.21
N THR A 136 11.36 -46.14 38.02
CA THR A 136 11.85 -46.69 36.75
C THR A 136 12.77 -45.68 36.07
N PHE A 137 13.93 -46.16 35.59
CA PHE A 137 14.90 -45.37 34.83
C PHE A 137 15.04 -45.97 33.42
N ASP A 138 14.70 -45.21 32.40
CA ASP A 138 14.91 -45.61 31.01
C ASP A 138 16.23 -45.03 30.51
N ILE A 139 17.29 -45.85 30.43
CA ILE A 139 18.64 -45.39 30.06
C ILE A 139 18.88 -45.60 28.56
N PRO A 140 18.95 -44.53 27.74
CA PRO A 140 19.31 -44.66 26.34
C PRO A 140 20.82 -44.96 26.19
N ILE A 141 21.14 -46.18 25.75
CA ILE A 141 22.53 -46.64 25.59
C ILE A 141 23.13 -46.32 24.22
N PHE A 142 22.30 -46.22 23.17
CA PHE A 142 22.76 -46.01 21.79
C PHE A 142 22.23 -44.71 21.16
N ASP A 143 20.99 -44.33 21.46
CA ASP A 143 20.33 -43.15 20.86
C ASP A 143 20.01 -42.10 21.93
N ARG A 144 20.91 -41.13 22.08
CA ARG A 144 20.80 -40.00 23.04
C ARG A 144 20.07 -38.81 22.42
N ASN A 145 19.01 -39.06 21.67
CA ASN A 145 18.24 -38.06 20.91
C ASN A 145 19.11 -37.20 19.96
N GLN A 146 20.18 -37.77 19.41
CA GLN A 146 21.13 -36.99 18.59
C GLN A 146 20.45 -36.46 17.30
N GLY A 147 19.55 -37.26 16.72
CA GLY A 147 18.73 -36.85 15.57
C GLY A 147 17.78 -35.70 15.90
N GLY A 148 17.04 -35.80 17.02
CA GLY A 148 16.14 -34.74 17.47
C GLY A 148 16.90 -33.43 17.74
N ILE A 149 18.02 -33.50 18.46
CA ILE A 149 18.88 -32.33 18.71
C ILE A 149 19.39 -31.72 17.41
N ALA A 150 19.81 -32.53 16.44
CA ALA A 150 20.27 -32.04 15.15
C ALA A 150 19.16 -31.33 14.36
N THR A 151 17.95 -31.90 14.35
CA THR A 151 16.76 -31.29 13.73
C THR A 151 16.40 -29.97 14.40
N GLU A 152 16.31 -29.91 15.73
CA GLU A 152 15.93 -28.67 16.41
C GLU A 152 16.98 -27.57 16.25
N LYS A 153 18.27 -27.93 16.18
CA LYS A 153 19.34 -26.97 15.83
C LYS A 153 19.23 -26.46 14.40
N ALA A 154 18.90 -27.33 13.45
CA ALA A 154 18.68 -26.93 12.05
C ALA A 154 17.48 -26.00 11.93
N ASN A 155 16.36 -26.31 12.58
CA ASN A 155 15.17 -25.45 12.63
C ASN A 155 15.48 -24.07 13.23
N ARG A 156 16.29 -24.03 14.31
CA ARG A 156 16.77 -22.77 14.89
C ARG A 156 17.59 -21.95 13.89
N GLN A 157 18.47 -22.60 13.13
CA GLN A 157 19.27 -21.93 12.12
C GLN A 157 18.39 -21.36 11.01
N ILE A 158 17.40 -22.12 10.53
CA ILE A 158 16.44 -21.66 9.51
C ILE A 158 15.71 -20.39 9.99
N LEU A 159 15.22 -20.37 11.23
CA LEU A 159 14.56 -19.18 11.79
C LEU A 159 15.48 -17.97 11.90
N TYR A 160 16.75 -18.17 12.24
CA TYR A 160 17.74 -17.11 12.27
C TYR A 160 18.03 -16.56 10.87
N ASP A 161 18.22 -17.44 9.89
CA ASP A 161 18.50 -17.05 8.51
C ASP A 161 17.31 -16.27 7.91
N GLU A 162 16.09 -16.74 8.14
CA GLU A 162 14.85 -16.04 7.74
C GLU A 162 14.76 -14.68 8.43
N TYR A 163 15.05 -14.57 9.73
CA TYR A 163 15.07 -13.29 10.45
C TYR A 163 16.03 -12.27 9.81
N ILE A 164 17.26 -12.70 9.53
CA ILE A 164 18.27 -11.86 8.89
C ILE A 164 17.83 -11.44 7.49
N GLN A 165 17.27 -12.36 6.70
CA GLN A 165 16.72 -12.06 5.39
C GLN A 165 15.62 -10.99 5.47
N ARG A 166 14.71 -11.08 6.45
CA ARG A 166 13.63 -10.12 6.64
C ARG A 166 14.12 -8.72 7.00
N ILE A 167 15.20 -8.62 7.79
CA ILE A 167 15.85 -7.33 8.05
C ILE A 167 16.40 -6.72 6.76
N PHE A 168 17.09 -7.51 5.93
CA PHE A 168 17.62 -7.02 4.65
C PHE A 168 16.51 -6.60 3.68
N GLU A 169 15.47 -7.42 3.53
CA GLU A 169 14.29 -7.11 2.72
C GLU A 169 13.60 -5.82 3.19
N ALA A 170 13.42 -5.67 4.51
CA ALA A 170 12.84 -4.48 5.11
C ALA A 170 13.65 -3.21 4.76
N ARG A 171 14.97 -3.25 4.96
CA ARG A 171 15.87 -2.13 4.66
C ARG A 171 15.85 -1.75 3.18
N ALA A 172 15.92 -2.76 2.29
CA ALA A 172 15.87 -2.54 0.85
C ALA A 172 14.53 -1.93 0.42
N THR A 173 13.43 -2.42 0.97
CA THR A 173 12.08 -1.92 0.72
C THR A 173 11.95 -0.46 1.16
N ILE A 174 12.40 -0.13 2.37
CA ILE A 174 12.38 1.24 2.90
C ILE A 174 13.21 2.17 2.02
N ALA A 175 14.44 1.79 1.66
CA ALA A 175 15.31 2.60 0.81
C ALA A 175 14.68 2.86 -0.57
N ALA A 176 14.07 1.84 -1.18
CA ALA A 176 13.37 1.97 -2.45
C ALA A 176 12.16 2.92 -2.34
N LEU A 177 11.37 2.81 -1.27
CA LEU A 177 10.22 3.67 -1.03
C LEU A 177 10.61 5.13 -0.77
N ILE A 178 11.69 5.39 -0.01
CA ILE A 178 12.24 6.74 0.19
C ILE A 178 12.64 7.35 -1.16
N HIS A 179 13.36 6.60 -1.99
CA HIS A 179 13.75 7.06 -3.33
C HIS A 179 12.52 7.30 -4.22
N ASN A 180 11.52 6.43 -4.15
CA ASN A 180 10.28 6.58 -4.89
C ASN A 180 9.52 7.86 -4.48
N ALA A 181 9.44 8.15 -3.18
CA ALA A 181 8.81 9.37 -2.68
C ALA A 181 9.50 10.63 -3.21
N THR A 182 10.84 10.67 -3.18
CA THR A 182 11.60 11.80 -3.74
C THR A 182 11.33 11.96 -5.24
N SER A 183 11.37 10.87 -6.01
CA SER A 183 11.08 10.89 -7.44
C SER A 183 9.64 11.36 -7.74
N LEU A 184 8.66 10.92 -6.94
CA LEU A 184 7.27 11.35 -7.08
C LEU A 184 7.10 12.84 -6.75
N ASN A 185 7.80 13.37 -5.75
CA ASN A 185 7.79 14.81 -5.46
C ASN A 185 8.26 15.62 -6.68
N ASP A 186 9.39 15.23 -7.27
CA ASP A 186 9.96 15.93 -8.44
C ASP A 186 9.02 15.86 -9.65
N GLN A 187 8.37 14.71 -9.87
CA GLN A 187 7.39 14.54 -10.94
C GLN A 187 6.12 15.37 -10.72
N ILE A 188 5.60 15.41 -9.49
CA ILE A 188 4.43 16.23 -9.13
C ILE A 188 4.74 17.70 -9.35
N GLU A 189 5.91 18.17 -8.90
CA GLU A 189 6.36 19.56 -9.10
C GLU A 189 6.43 19.90 -10.60
N SER A 190 7.10 19.07 -11.39
CA SER A 190 7.23 19.24 -12.84
C SER A 190 5.88 19.34 -13.56
N VAL A 191 4.97 18.37 -13.33
CA VAL A 191 3.65 18.37 -13.99
C VAL A 191 2.80 19.57 -13.54
N GLN A 192 2.89 19.94 -12.25
CA GLN A 192 2.16 21.09 -11.72
C GLN A 192 2.60 22.41 -12.36
N GLU A 193 3.88 22.57 -12.69
CA GLU A 193 4.41 23.73 -13.42
C GLU A 193 4.01 23.75 -14.90
N GLU A 194 3.75 22.59 -15.52
CA GLU A 194 3.33 22.48 -16.91
C GLU A 194 1.85 22.84 -17.12
N ILE A 195 0.96 22.49 -16.19
CA ILE A 195 -0.50 22.67 -16.33
C ILE A 195 -0.91 24.11 -16.72
N PRO A 196 -0.33 25.19 -16.16
CA PRO A 196 -0.63 26.55 -16.61
C PRO A 196 -0.30 26.84 -18.07
N ARG A 197 0.72 26.16 -18.65
CA ARG A 197 1.07 26.29 -20.07
C ARG A 197 0.00 25.63 -20.95
N PHE A 198 -0.41 24.40 -20.61
CA PHE A 198 -1.50 23.71 -21.31
C PHE A 198 -2.84 24.45 -21.20
N ARG A 199 -3.12 25.07 -20.04
CA ARG A 199 -4.32 25.91 -19.87
C ARG A 199 -4.33 27.10 -20.83
N ARG A 200 -3.22 27.86 -20.89
CA ARG A 200 -3.07 28.97 -21.83
C ARG A 200 -3.20 28.52 -23.29
N LEU A 201 -2.69 27.33 -23.62
CA LEU A 201 -2.81 26.77 -24.97
C LEU A 201 -4.27 26.49 -25.34
N VAL A 202 -5.04 25.87 -24.43
CA VAL A 202 -6.48 25.65 -24.59
C VAL A 202 -7.23 26.96 -24.77
N ASP A 203 -6.93 27.97 -23.96
CA ASP A 203 -7.57 29.29 -24.04
C ASP A 203 -7.25 29.99 -25.37
N THR A 204 -5.99 29.92 -25.82
CA THR A 204 -5.56 30.48 -27.10
C THR A 204 -6.27 29.82 -28.28
N TYR A 205 -6.35 28.48 -28.31
CA TYR A 205 -7.06 27.79 -29.38
C TYR A 205 -8.57 28.04 -29.34
N ARG A 206 -9.16 28.19 -28.15
CA ARG A 206 -10.57 28.54 -28.02
C ARG A 206 -10.85 29.89 -28.67
N GLU A 207 -10.06 30.91 -28.35
CA GLU A 207 -10.22 32.25 -28.94
C GLU A 207 -10.02 32.22 -30.47
N ALA A 208 -9.06 31.44 -30.97
CA ALA A 208 -8.82 31.31 -32.40
C ALA A 208 -9.99 30.61 -33.12
N VAL A 209 -10.57 29.55 -32.54
CA VAL A 209 -11.76 28.88 -33.07
C VAL A 209 -12.96 29.83 -33.07
N ASP A 210 -13.19 30.57 -31.97
CA ASP A 210 -14.29 31.54 -31.86
C ASP A 210 -14.19 32.67 -32.91
N ARG A 211 -12.98 32.98 -33.39
CA ARG A 211 -12.71 33.95 -34.47
C ARG A 211 -12.64 33.34 -35.87
N GLY A 212 -12.82 32.02 -36.02
CA GLY A 212 -12.66 31.31 -37.29
C GLY A 212 -11.22 31.28 -37.83
N GLN A 213 -10.24 31.45 -36.95
CA GLN A 213 -8.81 31.56 -37.27
C GLN A 213 -8.02 30.26 -37.04
N ALA A 214 -8.66 29.24 -36.46
CA ALA A 214 -8.05 27.93 -36.23
C ALA A 214 -9.05 26.79 -36.45
N ASP A 215 -8.52 25.63 -36.82
CA ASP A 215 -9.25 24.36 -36.88
C ASP A 215 -9.67 23.90 -35.46
N ILE A 216 -10.92 23.49 -35.32
CA ILE A 216 -11.48 23.00 -34.05
C ILE A 216 -10.77 21.74 -33.54
N LEU A 217 -10.17 20.96 -34.44
CA LEU A 217 -9.38 19.78 -34.09
C LEU A 217 -8.23 20.14 -33.14
N ASN A 218 -7.52 21.23 -33.41
CA ASN A 218 -6.41 21.69 -32.56
C ASN A 218 -6.88 22.11 -31.16
N TYR A 219 -8.07 22.72 -31.07
CA TYR A 219 -8.68 23.05 -29.79
C TYR A 219 -9.00 21.79 -28.97
N TYR A 220 -9.59 20.76 -29.61
CA TYR A 220 -9.89 19.50 -28.92
C TYR A 220 -8.64 18.74 -28.50
N ASN A 221 -7.59 18.73 -29.34
CA ASN A 221 -6.31 18.14 -28.98
C ASN A 221 -5.71 18.83 -27.75
N ALA A 222 -5.61 20.16 -27.75
CA ALA A 222 -5.11 20.91 -26.60
C ALA A 222 -5.94 20.67 -25.32
N TRP A 223 -7.26 20.53 -25.46
CA TRP A 223 -8.16 20.24 -24.33
C TRP A 223 -7.95 18.84 -23.77
N ASN A 224 -7.75 17.84 -24.65
CA ASN A 224 -7.40 16.48 -24.26
C ASN A 224 -6.03 16.46 -23.55
N ASP A 225 -5.02 17.12 -24.10
CA ASP A 225 -3.67 17.17 -23.51
C ASP A 225 -3.69 17.81 -22.11
N LEU A 226 -4.45 18.90 -21.92
CA LEU A 226 -4.64 19.51 -20.59
C LEU A 226 -5.35 18.55 -19.63
N THR A 227 -6.33 17.80 -20.11
CA THR A 227 -7.07 16.83 -19.31
C THR A 227 -6.17 15.66 -18.91
N ASP A 228 -5.32 15.18 -19.82
CA ASP A 228 -4.32 14.16 -19.57
C ASP A 228 -3.32 14.60 -18.52
N LYS A 229 -2.78 15.82 -18.63
CA LYS A 229 -1.86 16.37 -17.63
C LYS A 229 -2.47 16.50 -16.24
N LYS A 230 -3.78 16.84 -16.16
CA LYS A 230 -4.49 16.88 -14.88
C LYS A 230 -4.70 15.50 -14.27
N ILE A 231 -4.97 14.50 -15.09
CA ILE A 231 -5.14 13.11 -14.63
C ILE A 231 -3.78 12.55 -14.20
N GLU A 232 -2.72 12.79 -14.96
CA GLU A 232 -1.35 12.46 -14.58
C GLU A 232 -0.98 13.03 -13.20
N LEU A 233 -1.32 14.30 -12.93
CA LEU A 233 -1.10 14.90 -11.61
C LEU A 233 -1.87 14.17 -10.49
N ILE A 234 -3.12 13.78 -10.74
CA ILE A 234 -3.94 13.04 -9.75
C ILE A 234 -3.34 11.66 -9.48
N ASP A 235 -2.94 10.94 -10.55
CA ASP A 235 -2.33 9.61 -10.45
C ASP A 235 -1.00 9.66 -9.68
N LEU A 236 -0.16 10.67 -9.94
CA LEU A 236 1.09 10.88 -9.20
C LEU A 236 0.85 11.19 -7.72
N LYS A 237 -0.12 12.04 -7.40
CA LYS A 237 -0.50 12.34 -6.00
C LYS A 237 -1.07 11.12 -5.28
N GLN A 238 -1.84 10.29 -5.98
CA GLN A 238 -2.29 9.00 -5.44
C GLN A 238 -1.11 8.08 -5.16
N ALA A 239 -0.18 7.93 -6.10
CA ALA A 239 1.02 7.11 -5.91
C ALA A 239 1.89 7.60 -4.74
N LEU A 240 1.94 8.91 -4.50
CA LEU A 240 2.63 9.50 -3.35
C LEU A 240 1.95 9.12 -2.03
N ALA A 241 0.61 9.21 -1.97
CA ALA A 241 -0.16 8.78 -0.80
C ALA A 241 0.01 7.29 -0.52
N GLU A 242 0.00 6.45 -1.54
CA GLU A 242 0.25 5.00 -1.43
C GLU A 242 1.68 4.71 -0.96
N THR A 243 2.67 5.44 -1.49
CA THR A 243 4.08 5.32 -1.07
C THR A 243 4.26 5.68 0.41
N ARG A 244 3.56 6.70 0.90
CA ARG A 244 3.54 7.06 2.31
C ARG A 244 3.00 5.91 3.17
N ILE A 245 1.83 5.37 2.82
CA ILE A 245 1.23 4.23 3.56
C ILE A 245 2.19 3.03 3.53
N ALA A 246 2.81 2.75 2.38
CA ALA A 246 3.79 1.67 2.25
C ALA A 246 5.03 1.90 3.13
N LEU A 247 5.51 3.14 3.27
CA LEU A 247 6.59 3.49 4.20
C LEU A 247 6.16 3.25 5.65
N GLU A 248 4.96 3.65 6.05
CA GLU A 248 4.42 3.42 7.40
C GLU A 248 4.38 1.91 7.73
N ILE A 249 3.89 1.09 6.80
CA ILE A 249 3.86 -0.37 6.94
C ILE A 249 5.27 -0.96 7.00
N ALA A 250 6.16 -0.56 6.08
CA ALA A 250 7.50 -1.11 5.98
C ALA A 250 8.41 -0.70 7.15
N SER A 251 8.17 0.46 7.75
CA SER A 251 8.91 0.97 8.92
C SER A 251 8.37 0.45 10.26
N GLY A 252 7.10 0.02 10.29
CA GLY A 252 6.39 -0.27 11.54
C GLY A 252 6.08 0.99 12.36
N THR A 253 6.18 2.19 11.77
CA THR A 253 5.76 3.45 12.40
C THR A 253 4.49 3.99 11.77
N ALA A 254 3.47 4.24 12.58
CA ALA A 254 2.30 4.99 12.15
C ALA A 254 2.61 6.49 12.13
N HIS A 255 1.98 7.24 11.21
CA HIS A 255 2.03 8.71 11.13
C HIS A 255 3.43 9.29 10.83
N LEU A 256 3.96 9.05 9.63
CA LEU A 256 5.22 9.67 9.19
C LEU A 256 5.15 11.20 9.01
N ASP A 257 3.97 11.81 9.18
CA ASP A 257 3.72 13.25 9.03
C ASP A 257 4.22 14.13 10.19
N GLU A 258 4.66 13.57 11.32
CA GLU A 258 5.19 14.40 12.44
C GLU A 258 6.61 14.94 12.18
N ILE A 259 7.15 14.80 10.97
CA ILE A 259 8.40 15.44 10.53
C ILE A 259 8.14 16.38 9.34
N THR A 260 7.24 17.34 9.50
CA THR A 260 7.49 18.79 9.39
C THR A 260 6.15 19.53 9.44
N ASP A 261 5.84 20.02 10.63
CA ASP A 261 4.71 20.91 10.87
C ASP A 261 5.14 22.34 10.51
N SER A 262 4.80 22.84 9.31
CA SER A 262 4.39 24.25 9.20
C SER A 262 3.66 24.62 7.89
N PRO A 263 2.60 25.43 7.98
CA PRO A 263 1.66 25.71 6.91
C PRO A 263 2.05 26.95 6.10
N ALA A 264 1.79 26.94 4.80
CA ALA A 264 1.58 28.15 4.02
C ALA A 264 0.20 28.10 3.34
N LYS A 265 -0.83 28.42 4.12
CA LYS A 265 -2.10 28.96 3.63
C LYS A 265 -1.80 30.30 2.95
N ILE A 266 -1.80 30.37 1.62
CA ILE A 266 -2.16 31.59 0.88
C ILE A 266 -2.89 31.18 -0.41
N TRP A 267 -4.20 30.97 -0.31
CA TRP A 267 -5.13 31.45 -1.32
C TRP A 267 -6.36 32.00 -0.60
N ASP A 268 -6.47 33.32 -0.68
CA ASP A 268 -7.59 34.15 -0.24
C ASP A 268 -8.85 33.79 -1.05
N GLN A 269 -9.89 33.35 -0.34
CA GLN A 269 -11.27 33.44 -0.77
C GLN A 269 -11.98 34.33 0.25
N ASN A 270 -12.19 35.61 -0.05
CA ASN A 270 -13.53 36.21 -0.19
C ASN A 270 -13.44 37.72 -0.41
N GLY A 271 -14.12 38.17 -1.46
CA GLY A 271 -14.39 39.57 -1.73
C GLY A 271 -15.73 39.75 -2.44
N GLU A 272 -16.80 39.21 -1.86
CA GLU A 272 -18.13 39.76 -2.09
C GLU A 272 -18.17 41.17 -1.49
N VAL A 273 -18.56 42.15 -2.30
CA VAL A 273 -19.15 43.39 -1.79
C VAL A 273 -20.45 43.61 -2.53
N GLY A 274 -21.56 43.29 -1.86
CA GLY A 274 -22.86 43.83 -2.18
C GLY A 274 -23.03 45.19 -1.50
N SER A 275 -23.24 46.21 -2.31
CA SER A 275 -24.14 47.36 -2.06
C SER A 275 -24.46 48.01 -3.39
#